data_AF-A0A8T8KB39-F1
#
_entry.id   AF-A0A8T8KB39-F1
#
_cell.length_a   1.000
_cell.length_b   1.000
_cell.length_c   1.000
_cell.angle_alpha   90.00
_cell.angle_beta   90.00
_cell.angle_gamma   90.00
#
_symmetry.space_group_name_H-M   'P 1'
#
loop_
_entity.id
_entity.type
_entity.pdbx_description
1 polymer ?
#
loop_
_entity_poly.entity_id
_entity_poly.type
_entity_poly.pdbx_seq_one_letter_code
_entity_poly.pdbx_strand_id
1 'polypeptide(L)'
;MILSNDFKGQLAIEYIFWLGISFILILNMVNMATDSDELNRAITAARSGAIEGANMNSFAVFPEKSFDEYESNKERINFPSSIRILRIDAINCGFNVSYQKTKIQLIAYVSAPGISQKTYRDSLGSRINYFMRRSISKSFGTENITNSLYNPAFSPKYVFTTADVRWV
;
A
#
# COMPACT_ATOMS: atom_id res chain seq x y z
N MET A 1 65.75 9.55 -25.09
CA MET A 1 64.70 8.68 -25.66
C MET A 1 63.38 9.39 -25.41
N ILE A 2 62.89 10.08 -26.43
CA ILE A 2 61.71 10.95 -26.35
C ILE A 2 60.50 10.02 -26.34
N LEU A 3 59.78 9.95 -25.23
CA LEU A 3 58.43 9.37 -25.16
C LEU A 3 57.48 10.32 -25.92
N SER A 4 57.56 10.30 -27.25
CA SER A 4 56.68 11.10 -28.11
C SER A 4 55.35 10.36 -28.30
N ASN A 5 54.32 10.88 -27.65
CA ASN A 5 52.92 10.88 -28.06
C ASN A 5 52.28 9.55 -28.52
N ASP A 6 51.61 8.88 -27.58
CA ASP A 6 50.46 8.01 -27.86
C ASP A 6 49.18 8.50 -27.15
N PHE A 7 48.99 9.83 -27.06
CA PHE A 7 47.82 10.45 -26.40
C PHE A 7 46.53 10.48 -27.26
N LYS A 8 46.52 9.88 -28.47
CA LYS A 8 45.40 10.02 -29.42
C LYS A 8 44.21 9.08 -29.16
N GLY A 9 44.28 8.20 -28.15
CA GLY A 9 43.19 7.28 -27.78
C GLY A 9 42.82 7.27 -26.30
N GLN A 10 43.67 7.81 -25.43
CA GLN A 10 43.47 7.74 -23.98
C GLN A 10 42.20 8.47 -23.52
N LEU A 11 41.96 9.68 -24.02
CA LEU A 11 40.74 10.44 -23.71
C LEU A 11 39.46 9.72 -24.17
N ALA A 12 39.50 9.07 -25.33
CA ALA A 12 38.36 8.31 -25.83
C ALA A 12 38.08 7.07 -24.95
N ILE A 13 39.12 6.37 -24.51
CA ILE A 13 39.01 5.21 -23.62
C ILE A 13 38.48 5.64 -22.24
N GLU A 14 39.02 6.68 -21.63
CA GLU A 14 38.55 7.22 -20.36
C GLU A 14 37.08 7.66 -20.43
N TYR A 15 36.68 8.29 -21.54
CA TYR A 15 35.29 8.68 -21.76
C TYR A 15 34.35 7.48 -21.86
N ILE A 16 34.75 6.42 -22.58
CA ILE A 16 33.97 5.17 -22.67
C ILE A 16 33.84 4.50 -21.29
N PHE A 17 34.91 4.52 -20.48
CA PHE A 17 34.85 4.01 -19.11
C PHE A 17 33.87 4.80 -18.23
N TRP A 18 33.91 6.13 -18.28
CA TRP A 18 32.95 6.97 -17.55
C TRP A 18 31.51 6.76 -18.00
N LEU A 19 31.27 6.66 -19.31
CA LEU A 19 29.96 6.33 -19.86
C LEU A 19 29.46 4.97 -19.36
N GLY A 20 30.31 3.94 -19.40
CA GLY A 20 29.98 2.61 -18.92
C GLY A 20 29.59 2.59 -17.43
N ILE A 21 30.39 3.24 -16.58
CA ILE A 21 30.09 3.36 -15.14
C ILE A 21 28.77 4.12 -14.93
N SER A 22 28.58 5.25 -15.61
CA SER A 22 27.35 6.04 -15.50
C SER A 22 26.11 5.25 -15.90
N PHE A 23 26.20 4.43 -16.95
CA PHE A 23 25.11 3.60 -17.42
C PHE A 23 24.71 2.54 -16.39
N ILE A 24 25.69 1.88 -15.79
CA ILE A 24 25.45 0.91 -14.70
C ILE A 24 24.79 1.60 -13.50
N LEU A 25 25.25 2.79 -13.12
CA LEU A 25 24.65 3.55 -12.02
C LEU A 25 23.20 3.94 -12.31
N ILE A 26 22.90 4.40 -13.53
CA ILE A 26 21.53 4.77 -13.95
C ILE A 26 20.61 3.54 -13.87
N LEU A 27 21.03 2.38 -14.37
CA LEU A 27 20.22 1.16 -14.30
C LEU A 27 19.87 0.76 -12.86
N ASN A 28 20.83 0.87 -11.94
CA ASN A 28 20.59 0.58 -10.52
C ASN A 28 19.63 1.60 -9.90
N MET A 29 19.78 2.89 -10.22
CA MET A 29 18.85 3.93 -9.74
C MET A 29 17.42 3.70 -10.21
N VAL A 30 17.23 3.32 -11.48
CA VAL A 30 15.89 3.04 -12.03
C VAL A 30 15.21 1.90 -11.26
N ASN A 31 15.93 0.82 -10.95
CA ASN A 31 15.37 -0.29 -10.19
C ASN A 31 14.91 0.14 -8.79
N MET A 32 15.76 0.89 -8.06
CA MET A 32 15.42 1.39 -6.72
C MET A 32 14.23 2.37 -6.74
N ALA A 33 14.13 3.21 -7.78
CA ALA A 33 13.02 4.12 -7.96
C ALA A 33 11.70 3.36 -8.17
N THR A 34 11.69 2.33 -9.03
CA THR A 34 10.48 1.53 -9.28
C THR A 34 9.97 0.82 -8.02
N ASP A 35 10.86 0.32 -7.18
CA ASP A 35 10.48 -0.31 -5.90
C ASP A 35 9.82 0.68 -4.94
N SER A 36 10.41 1.87 -4.84
CA SER A 36 9.90 2.94 -3.98
C SER A 36 8.55 3.48 -4.47
N ASP A 37 8.41 3.62 -5.78
CA ASP A 37 7.16 4.07 -6.42
C ASP A 37 6.03 3.06 -6.25
N GLU A 38 6.31 1.76 -6.39
CA GLU A 38 5.32 0.70 -6.18
C GLU A 38 4.78 0.72 -4.74
N LEU A 39 5.68 0.80 -3.76
CA LEU A 39 5.30 0.88 -2.35
C LEU A 39 4.51 2.17 -2.04
N ASN A 40 4.96 3.31 -2.56
CA ASN A 40 4.29 4.59 -2.33
C ASN A 40 2.88 4.62 -2.95
N ARG A 41 2.73 4.05 -4.15
CA ARG A 41 1.42 3.88 -4.80
C ARG A 41 0.50 2.98 -3.97
N ALA A 42 1.02 1.88 -3.42
CA ALA A 42 0.23 1.00 -2.55
C ALA A 42 -0.22 1.70 -1.26
N ILE A 43 0.66 2.45 -0.60
CA ILE A 43 0.33 3.19 0.64
C ILE A 43 -0.69 4.31 0.34
N THR A 44 -0.53 5.01 -0.77
CA THR A 44 -1.46 6.07 -1.20
C THR A 44 -2.84 5.51 -1.53
N ALA A 45 -2.89 4.36 -2.22
CA ALA A 45 -4.12 3.64 -2.48
C ALA A 45 -4.76 3.15 -1.17
N ALA A 46 -3.98 2.59 -0.24
CA ALA A 46 -4.47 2.18 1.07
C ALA A 46 -5.06 3.37 1.84
N ARG A 47 -4.41 4.54 1.83
CA ARG A 47 -4.92 5.76 2.46
C ARG A 47 -6.26 6.20 1.87
N SER A 48 -6.35 6.20 0.54
CA SER A 48 -7.58 6.56 -0.15
C SER A 48 -8.72 5.59 0.17
N GLY A 49 -8.45 4.28 0.15
CA GLY A 49 -9.39 3.24 0.54
C GLY A 49 -9.81 3.33 2.02
N ALA A 50 -8.87 3.61 2.93
CA ALA A 50 -9.21 3.81 4.34
C ALA A 50 -10.22 4.96 4.51
N ILE A 51 -9.96 6.10 3.85
CA ILE A 51 -10.83 7.28 3.89
C ILE A 51 -12.21 6.96 3.32
N GLU A 52 -12.27 6.25 2.20
CA GLU A 52 -13.52 5.76 1.62
C GLU A 52 -14.28 4.89 2.63
N GLY A 53 -13.62 3.90 3.23
CA GLY A 53 -14.23 3.01 4.22
C GLY A 53 -14.71 3.72 5.49
N ALA A 54 -14.02 4.76 5.93
CA ALA A 54 -14.41 5.59 7.07
C ALA A 54 -15.61 6.49 6.75
N ASN A 55 -15.62 7.11 5.57
CA ASN A 55 -16.66 8.07 5.17
C ASN A 55 -17.94 7.41 4.65
N MET A 56 -17.91 6.11 4.36
CA MET A 56 -19.05 5.44 3.76
C MET A 56 -20.31 5.40 4.66
N ASN A 57 -20.17 5.59 5.99
CA ASN A 57 -21.30 5.88 6.88
C ASN A 57 -21.92 7.26 6.63
N SER A 58 -21.11 8.27 6.32
CA SER A 58 -21.60 9.61 5.98
C SER A 58 -22.35 9.64 4.64
N PHE A 59 -22.10 8.66 3.77
CA PHE A 59 -22.73 8.56 2.44
C PHE A 59 -23.94 7.62 2.40
N ALA A 60 -24.21 6.86 3.47
CA ALA A 60 -25.29 5.84 3.52
C ALA A 60 -25.27 4.80 2.37
N VAL A 61 -24.12 4.60 1.71
CA VAL A 61 -23.95 3.59 0.65
C VAL A 61 -23.33 2.35 1.29
N PHE A 62 -24.01 1.20 1.30
CA PHE A 62 -23.44 -0.06 1.80
C PHE A 62 -23.28 -1.05 0.64
N PRO A 63 -22.14 -1.76 0.50
CA PRO A 63 -21.97 -2.76 -0.56
C PRO A 63 -22.89 -3.97 -0.31
N GLU A 64 -23.74 -4.25 -1.30
CA GLU A 64 -24.86 -5.22 -1.32
C GLU A 64 -24.51 -6.70 -1.07
N LYS A 65 -23.24 -7.05 -0.82
CA LYS A 65 -22.81 -8.46 -0.69
C LYS A 65 -21.83 -8.74 0.46
N SER A 66 -21.33 -7.73 1.15
CA SER A 66 -20.32 -7.91 2.21
C SER A 66 -20.83 -7.53 3.59
N PHE A 67 -22.03 -6.96 3.68
CA PHE A 67 -22.56 -6.39 4.91
C PHE A 67 -24.05 -6.68 5.16
N ASP A 68 -24.64 -7.72 4.56
CA ASP A 68 -26.08 -8.01 4.67
C ASP A 68 -26.52 -8.25 6.12
N GLU A 69 -25.67 -8.84 6.97
CA GLU A 69 -25.93 -8.97 8.41
C GLU A 69 -26.07 -7.61 9.13
N TYR A 70 -25.44 -6.56 8.61
CA TYR A 70 -25.47 -5.21 9.17
C TYR A 70 -26.74 -4.45 8.78
N GLU A 71 -27.39 -4.81 7.67
CA GLU A 71 -28.64 -4.19 7.22
C GLU A 71 -29.83 -4.51 8.15
N SER A 72 -29.76 -5.62 8.90
CA SER A 72 -30.79 -6.01 9.87
C SER A 72 -30.85 -5.12 11.11
N ASN A 73 -29.78 -4.36 11.40
CA ASN A 73 -29.62 -3.53 12.61
C ASN A 73 -29.61 -2.02 12.28
N LYS A 74 -30.63 -1.57 11.53
CA LYS A 74 -30.77 -0.19 11.00
C LYS A 74 -30.63 0.95 12.03
N GLU A 75 -30.85 0.71 13.32
CA GLU A 75 -30.70 1.75 14.36
C GLU A 75 -29.23 2.02 14.75
N ARG A 76 -28.30 1.11 14.42
CA ARG A 76 -26.93 1.10 14.99
C ARG A 76 -25.88 1.86 14.18
N ILE A 77 -26.22 2.35 12.98
CA ILE A 77 -25.26 2.95 12.02
C ILE A 77 -25.43 4.48 11.86
N ASN A 78 -26.42 5.06 12.55
CA ASN A 78 -26.76 6.50 12.47
C ASN A 78 -25.84 7.45 13.26
N PHE A 79 -24.69 6.99 13.76
CA PHE A 79 -23.71 7.92 14.31
C PHE A 79 -22.86 8.49 13.16
N PRO A 80 -22.95 9.80 12.85
CA PRO A 80 -21.93 10.48 12.06
C PRO A 80 -20.67 10.50 12.91
N SER A 81 -20.01 9.35 12.98
CA SER A 81 -18.78 9.20 13.71
C SER A 81 -17.75 9.96 12.90
N SER A 82 -17.22 11.02 13.49
CA SER A 82 -16.10 11.79 12.98
C SER A 82 -14.84 10.92 13.02
N ILE A 83 -14.84 9.83 12.25
CA ILE A 83 -13.75 8.87 12.14
C ILE A 83 -12.66 9.57 11.33
N ARG A 84 -11.53 9.83 11.98
CA ARG A 84 -10.38 10.44 11.32
C ARG A 84 -9.24 9.43 11.26
N ILE A 85 -8.76 9.16 10.06
CA ILE A 85 -7.53 8.38 9.87
C ILE A 85 -6.34 9.30 10.10
N LEU A 86 -5.56 9.00 11.12
CA LEU A 86 -4.39 9.79 11.50
C LEU A 86 -3.18 9.43 10.64
N ARG A 87 -2.92 8.13 10.49
CA ARG A 87 -1.81 7.60 9.70
C ARG A 87 -2.04 6.12 9.35
N ILE A 88 -1.30 5.66 8.34
CA ILE A 88 -1.18 4.25 7.99
C ILE A 88 0.30 3.93 8.01
N ASP A 89 0.70 3.03 8.88
CA ASP A 89 2.07 2.54 8.97
C ASP A 89 2.20 1.26 8.15
N ALA A 90 3.34 1.09 7.47
CA ALA A 90 3.67 -0.10 6.72
C ALA A 90 4.88 -0.79 7.38
N ILE A 91 4.68 -1.98 7.90
CA ILE A 91 5.73 -2.80 8.52
C ILE A 91 6.16 -3.86 7.51
N ASN A 92 7.45 -3.90 7.20
CA ASN A 92 8.02 -4.95 6.37
C ASN A 92 8.20 -6.23 7.20
N CYS A 93 7.52 -7.31 6.83
CA CYS A 93 7.58 -8.62 7.49
C CYS A 93 8.61 -9.56 6.84
N GLY A 94 9.38 -9.09 5.86
CA GLY A 94 10.34 -9.89 5.12
C GLY A 94 9.74 -10.64 3.94
N PHE A 95 10.54 -11.52 3.34
CA PHE A 95 10.17 -12.27 2.16
C PHE A 95 9.26 -13.45 2.50
N ASN A 96 8.11 -13.56 1.83
CA ASN A 96 7.21 -14.69 1.99
C ASN A 96 7.44 -15.70 0.87
N VAL A 97 7.93 -16.89 1.24
CA VAL A 97 8.25 -17.98 0.32
C VAL A 97 7.01 -18.49 -0.43
N SER A 98 5.83 -18.49 0.19
CA SER A 98 4.59 -19.01 -0.43
C SER A 98 4.12 -18.18 -1.62
N TYR A 99 4.30 -16.86 -1.56
CA TYR A 99 3.87 -15.95 -2.63
C TYR A 99 5.03 -15.41 -3.46
N GLN A 100 6.28 -15.80 -3.14
CA GLN A 100 7.51 -15.30 -3.74
C GLN A 100 7.59 -13.76 -3.79
N LYS A 101 7.09 -13.10 -2.75
CA LYS A 101 6.92 -11.64 -2.66
C LYS A 101 7.23 -11.16 -1.26
N THR A 102 7.62 -9.89 -1.14
CA THR A 102 7.87 -9.26 0.16
C THR A 102 6.54 -8.94 0.85
N LYS A 103 6.37 -9.45 2.07
CA LYS A 103 5.15 -9.24 2.86
C LYS A 103 5.23 -7.90 3.59
N ILE A 104 4.20 -7.08 3.42
CA ILE A 104 4.03 -5.82 4.12
C ILE A 104 2.74 -5.89 4.94
N GLN A 105 2.82 -5.52 6.21
CA GLN A 105 1.68 -5.40 7.10
C GLN A 105 1.31 -3.93 7.27
N LEU A 106 0.06 -3.59 6.98
CA LEU A 106 -0.48 -2.25 7.11
C LEU A 106 -1.22 -2.11 8.44
N ILE A 107 -0.94 -1.03 9.16
CA ILE A 107 -1.60 -0.67 10.42
C ILE A 107 -2.22 0.71 10.27
N ALA A 108 -3.54 0.79 10.28
CA ALA A 108 -4.25 2.07 10.32
C ALA A 108 -4.38 2.56 11.77
N TYR A 109 -4.11 3.85 11.98
CA TYR A 109 -4.36 4.56 13.23
C TYR A 109 -5.55 5.47 13.03
N VAL A 110 -6.57 5.28 13.86
CA VAL A 110 -7.88 5.90 13.66
C VAL A 110 -8.32 6.53 14.97
N SER A 111 -8.83 7.76 14.90
CA SER A 111 -9.47 8.42 16.02
C SER A 111 -10.98 8.47 15.82
N ALA A 112 -11.73 8.07 16.86
CA ALA A 112 -13.18 8.08 16.87
C ALA A 112 -13.69 8.47 18.28
N PRO A 113 -13.74 9.78 18.60
CA PRO A 113 -14.06 10.27 19.95
C PRO A 113 -15.49 9.96 20.42
N GLY A 114 -16.37 9.46 19.54
CA GLY A 114 -17.76 9.11 19.86
C GLY A 114 -18.06 7.62 20.01
N ILE A 115 -17.09 6.72 19.79
CA ILE A 115 -17.34 5.26 19.76
C ILE A 115 -16.56 4.60 20.89
N SER A 116 -17.26 4.24 21.98
CA SER A 116 -16.69 3.55 23.13
C SER A 116 -16.87 2.03 23.10
N GLN A 117 -17.89 1.53 22.39
CA GLN A 117 -18.22 0.11 22.36
C GLN A 117 -17.26 -0.68 21.46
N LYS A 118 -16.66 -1.74 22.01
CA LYS A 118 -15.64 -2.56 21.34
C LYS A 118 -16.14 -3.20 20.04
N THR A 119 -17.35 -3.76 20.04
CA THR A 119 -17.94 -4.41 18.86
C THR A 119 -18.07 -3.46 17.65
N TYR A 120 -18.34 -2.18 17.90
CA TYR A 120 -18.44 -1.16 16.85
C TYR A 120 -17.07 -0.79 16.29
N ARG A 121 -16.06 -0.71 17.16
CA ARG A 121 -14.66 -0.52 16.75
C ARG A 121 -14.18 -1.70 15.91
N ASP A 122 -14.50 -2.93 16.28
CA ASP A 122 -14.07 -4.12 15.54
C ASP A 122 -14.72 -4.18 14.14
N SER A 123 -16.02 -3.85 14.05
CA SER A 123 -16.73 -3.77 12.76
C SER A 123 -16.19 -2.66 11.86
N LEU A 124 -16.01 -1.45 12.39
CA LEU A 124 -15.45 -0.32 11.63
C LEU A 124 -14.01 -0.58 11.22
N GLY A 125 -13.20 -1.16 12.11
CA GLY A 125 -11.83 -1.56 11.81
C GLY A 125 -11.77 -2.58 10.67
N SER A 126 -12.66 -3.57 10.70
CA SER A 126 -12.78 -4.58 9.62
C SER A 126 -13.16 -3.94 8.28
N ARG A 127 -14.09 -2.96 8.29
CA ARG A 127 -14.47 -2.20 7.09
C ARG A 127 -13.30 -1.39 6.55
N ILE A 128 -12.62 -0.61 7.38
CA ILE A 128 -11.44 0.18 6.97
C ILE A 128 -10.39 -0.76 6.36
N ASN A 129 -10.09 -1.88 7.02
CA ASN A 129 -9.16 -2.89 6.51
C ASN A 129 -9.60 -3.47 5.17
N TYR A 130 -10.89 -3.76 4.98
CA TYR A 130 -11.42 -4.21 3.70
C TYR A 130 -11.20 -3.18 2.58
N PHE A 131 -11.58 -1.92 2.80
CA PHE A 131 -11.44 -0.88 1.77
C PHE A 131 -9.98 -0.53 1.46
N MET A 132 -9.09 -0.56 2.45
CA MET A 132 -7.65 -0.41 2.23
C MET A 132 -7.14 -1.47 1.24
N ARG A 133 -7.46 -2.74 1.51
CA ARG A 133 -7.04 -3.87 0.68
C ARG A 133 -7.66 -3.83 -0.71
N ARG A 134 -8.96 -3.54 -0.79
CA ARG A 134 -9.68 -3.37 -2.07
C ARG A 134 -9.07 -2.27 -2.93
N SER A 135 -8.74 -1.12 -2.34
CA SER A 135 -8.14 0.00 -3.08
C SER A 135 -6.74 -0.34 -3.60
N ILE A 136 -5.94 -1.11 -2.85
CA ILE A 136 -4.65 -1.62 -3.33
C ILE A 136 -4.88 -2.54 -4.53
N SER A 137 -5.74 -3.54 -4.40
CA SER A 137 -5.99 -4.50 -5.48
C SER A 137 -6.52 -3.83 -6.74
N LYS A 138 -7.36 -2.79 -6.61
CA LYS A 138 -7.80 -1.96 -7.73
C LYS A 138 -6.67 -1.18 -8.39
N SER A 139 -5.82 -0.55 -7.59
CA SER A 139 -4.70 0.24 -8.09
C SER A 139 -3.72 -0.58 -8.93
N PHE A 140 -3.56 -1.87 -8.62
CA PHE A 140 -2.67 -2.80 -9.33
C PHE A 140 -3.40 -3.77 -10.27
N GLY A 141 -4.73 -3.71 -10.37
CA GLY A 141 -5.52 -4.60 -11.23
C GLY A 141 -5.48 -6.07 -10.80
N THR A 142 -5.25 -6.36 -9.52
CA THR A 142 -5.08 -7.71 -8.98
C THR A 142 -6.34 -8.25 -8.30
N GLU A 143 -7.53 -7.72 -8.61
CA GLU A 143 -8.79 -8.13 -7.97
C GLU A 143 -9.12 -9.62 -8.23
N ASN A 144 -8.68 -10.15 -9.37
CA ASN A 144 -8.89 -11.54 -9.80
C ASN A 144 -8.07 -12.59 -9.04
N ILE A 145 -6.96 -12.19 -8.42
CA ILE A 145 -6.05 -13.11 -7.69
C ILE A 145 -6.23 -13.04 -6.16
N THR A 146 -7.08 -12.14 -5.68
CA THR A 146 -7.41 -12.00 -4.26
C THR A 146 -8.72 -12.70 -3.90
N ASN A 147 -8.91 -13.04 -2.62
CA ASN A 147 -10.20 -13.54 -2.14
C ASN A 147 -11.26 -12.42 -2.05
N SER A 148 -12.49 -12.78 -1.69
CA SER A 148 -13.61 -11.84 -1.52
C SER A 148 -13.35 -10.71 -0.52
N LEU A 149 -12.45 -10.93 0.44
CA LEU A 149 -12.04 -9.95 1.47
C LEU A 149 -10.77 -9.17 1.10
N TYR A 150 -10.24 -9.37 -0.11
CA TYR A 150 -8.99 -8.80 -0.60
C TYR A 150 -7.78 -9.08 0.31
N ASN A 151 -7.77 -10.22 1.01
CA ASN A 151 -6.74 -10.58 1.99
C ASN A 151 -6.01 -11.90 1.63
N PRO A 152 -4.73 -11.88 1.25
CA PRO A 152 -3.88 -10.68 1.11
C PRO A 152 -4.19 -9.90 -0.18
N ALA A 153 -3.80 -8.62 -0.21
CA ALA A 153 -3.82 -7.80 -1.43
C ALA A 153 -2.45 -7.87 -2.13
N PHE A 154 -2.43 -7.79 -3.46
CA PHE A 154 -1.22 -8.05 -4.25
C PHE A 154 -0.74 -6.83 -5.04
N SER A 155 0.55 -6.83 -5.31
CA SER A 155 1.26 -5.97 -6.26
C SER A 155 2.33 -6.80 -6.98
N PRO A 156 2.98 -6.28 -8.03
CA PRO A 156 4.06 -6.98 -8.72
C PRO A 156 5.15 -7.55 -7.80
N LYS A 157 5.58 -6.83 -6.76
CA LYS A 157 6.68 -7.24 -5.86
C LYS A 157 6.24 -7.50 -4.41
N TYR A 158 5.11 -6.94 -3.98
CA TYR A 158 4.67 -7.01 -2.57
C TYR A 158 3.33 -7.74 -2.37
N VAL A 159 3.18 -8.28 -1.17
CA VAL A 159 1.94 -8.86 -0.62
C VAL A 159 1.54 -8.06 0.61
N PHE A 160 0.35 -7.46 0.58
CA PHE A 160 -0.16 -6.63 1.65
C PHE A 160 -1.15 -7.38 2.53
N THR A 161 -0.95 -7.26 3.83
CA THR A 161 -1.87 -7.76 4.86
C THR A 161 -2.21 -6.63 5.81
N THR A 162 -3.37 -6.66 6.44
CA THR A 162 -3.79 -5.63 7.41
C THR A 162 -3.74 -6.20 8.82
N ALA A 163 -3.21 -5.44 9.78
CA ALA A 163 -3.39 -5.72 11.20
C ALA A 163 -4.71 -5.11 11.71
N ASP A 164 -5.05 -5.39 12.96
CA ASP A 164 -6.16 -4.71 13.63
C ASP A 164 -5.89 -3.21 13.72
N VAL A 165 -6.96 -2.44 13.52
CA VAL A 165 -6.91 -0.98 13.55
C VAL A 165 -6.59 -0.50 14.96
N ARG A 166 -5.63 0.43 15.08
CA ARG A 166 -5.25 1.03 16.37
C ARG A 166 -6.08 2.29 16.61
N TRP A 167 -6.89 2.24 17.66
CA TRP A 167 -7.76 3.34 18.08
C TRP A 167 -6.99 4.29 19.00
N VAL A 168 -6.97 5.58 18.66
CA VAL A 168 -6.31 6.66 19.42
C VAL A 168 -7.32 7.73 19.83
#